data_AF-A0A6P0R658-F1
#
_entry.id   AF-A0A6P0R658-F1
#
_cell.length_a   1.000
_cell.length_b   1.000
_cell.length_c   1.000
_cell.angle_alpha   90.00
_cell.angle_beta   90.00
_cell.angle_gamma   90.00
#
_symmetry.space_group_name_H-M   'P 1'
#
loop_
_entity.id
_entity.type
_entity.pdbx_description
1 polymer ?
#
loop_
_entity_poly.entity_id
_entity_poly.type
_entity_poly.pdbx_seq_one_letter_code
_entity_poly.pdbx_strand_id
1 'polypeptide(L)'
;MNAYRIFNYWLAGLIPSFSLLVFGFNWLINPWGVTNSPKIQSLNVSKQATVDNARLYKAVDLIRHNAQTILLGTSRVETGINPNSSLLKEYQPVYNLGIPAASLYEQRRYLEYAIAHQQELELVILGIDLWSITHPFKTMEGFSEARLKSK
;
A
#
# COMPACT_ATOMS: atom_id res chain seq x y z
N MET A 1 43.25 -25.82 22.06
CA MET A 1 42.57 -24.82 21.20
C MET A 1 42.27 -23.61 22.06
N ASN A 2 42.82 -22.43 21.74
CA ASN A 2 42.77 -21.30 22.67
C ASN A 2 41.33 -20.78 22.86
N ALA A 3 40.91 -20.61 24.11
CA ALA A 3 39.55 -20.20 24.47
C ALA A 3 39.08 -18.93 23.73
N TYR A 4 40.00 -18.00 23.46
CA TYR A 4 39.71 -16.78 22.69
C TYR A 4 39.33 -17.06 21.22
N ARG A 5 39.90 -18.08 20.57
CA ARG A 5 39.53 -18.43 19.18
C ARG A 5 38.12 -19.00 19.13
N ILE A 6 37.78 -19.87 20.09
CA ILE A 6 36.45 -20.46 20.21
C ILE A 6 35.41 -19.35 20.45
N PHE A 7 35.69 -18.45 21.40
CA PHE A 7 34.85 -17.28 21.68
C PHE A 7 34.63 -16.41 20.44
N ASN A 8 35.69 -16.11 19.68
CA ASN A 8 35.59 -15.31 18.46
C ASN A 8 34.75 -15.98 17.36
N TYR A 9 34.82 -17.32 17.21
CA TYR A 9 33.96 -18.04 16.28
C TYR A 9 32.49 -18.01 16.70
N TRP A 10 32.21 -18.16 18.01
CA TRP A 10 30.85 -18.03 18.53
C TRP A 10 30.28 -16.63 18.30
N LEU A 11 31.06 -15.59 18.60
CA LEU A 11 30.65 -14.20 18.39
C LEU A 11 30.41 -13.90 16.91
N ALA A 12 31.31 -14.36 16.03
CA ALA A 12 31.20 -14.20 14.59
C ALA A 12 30.02 -14.97 13.97
N GLY A 13 29.53 -16.03 14.63
CA GLY A 13 28.32 -16.74 14.21
C GLY A 13 27.02 -16.15 14.78
N LEU A 14 27.02 -15.80 16.07
CA LEU A 14 25.83 -15.35 16.80
C LEU A 14 25.29 -14.02 16.27
N ILE A 15 26.14 -13.04 16.03
CA ILE A 15 25.73 -11.71 15.56
C ILE A 15 25.03 -11.80 14.19
N PRO A 16 25.65 -12.37 13.13
CA PRO A 16 24.97 -12.47 11.84
C PRO A 16 23.76 -13.39 11.89
N SER A 17 23.78 -14.47 12.67
CA SER A 17 22.60 -15.33 12.85
C SER A 17 21.44 -14.55 13.45
N PHE A 18 21.68 -13.75 14.47
CA PHE A 18 20.64 -12.92 15.08
C PHE A 18 20.13 -11.85 14.11
N SER A 19 21.03 -11.17 13.39
CA SER A 19 20.65 -10.19 12.36
C SER A 19 19.81 -10.81 11.24
N LEU A 20 20.16 -12.01 10.77
CA LEU A 20 19.38 -12.75 9.77
C LEU A 20 18.00 -13.14 10.29
N LEU A 21 17.89 -13.54 11.57
CA LEU A 21 16.59 -13.82 12.20
C LEU A 21 15.72 -12.57 12.29
N VAL A 22 16.28 -11.45 12.73
CA VAL A 22 15.56 -10.16 12.80
C VAL A 22 15.11 -9.73 11.40
N PHE A 23 16.01 -9.83 10.41
CA PHE A 23 15.69 -9.51 9.02
C PHE A 23 14.58 -10.42 8.46
N GLY A 24 14.71 -11.74 8.63
CA GLY A 24 13.73 -12.72 8.18
C GLY A 24 12.37 -12.53 8.84
N PHE A 25 12.33 -12.21 10.13
CA PHE A 25 11.10 -11.91 10.85
C PHE A 25 10.43 -10.64 10.31
N ASN A 26 11.17 -9.55 10.14
CA ASN A 26 10.64 -8.30 9.58
C ASN A 26 10.15 -8.50 8.14
N TRP A 27 10.87 -9.29 7.34
CA TRP A 27 10.46 -9.64 5.99
C TRP A 27 9.19 -10.50 5.98
N LEU A 28 9.08 -11.50 6.86
CA LEU A 28 7.89 -12.36 6.97
C LEU A 28 6.66 -11.56 7.40
N ILE A 29 6.76 -10.79 8.48
CA ILE A 29 5.65 -10.00 9.01
C ILE A 29 5.28 -8.86 8.06
N ASN A 30 6.26 -8.20 7.44
CA ASN A 30 6.07 -7.12 6.46
C ASN A 30 4.98 -6.12 6.90
N PRO A 31 5.17 -5.46 8.06
CA PRO A 31 4.14 -4.61 8.65
C PRO A 31 3.73 -3.45 7.74
N TRP A 32 4.64 -3.00 6.89
CA TRP A 32 4.46 -1.90 5.95
C TRP A 32 3.93 -2.33 4.58
N GLY A 33 3.88 -3.62 4.27
CA GLY A 33 3.48 -4.15 2.97
C GLY A 33 4.37 -3.74 1.79
N VAL A 34 5.61 -3.36 2.05
CA VAL A 34 6.58 -2.93 1.03
C VAL A 34 7.23 -4.11 0.34
N THR A 35 7.41 -5.25 1.01
CA THR A 35 8.04 -6.45 0.41
C THR A 35 7.01 -7.44 -0.13
N ASN A 36 7.41 -8.33 -1.04
CA ASN A 36 6.58 -9.43 -1.54
C ASN A 36 6.60 -10.64 -0.60
N SER A 37 6.32 -10.41 0.69
CA SER A 37 6.26 -11.48 1.68
C SER A 37 4.96 -12.31 1.54
N PRO A 38 4.98 -13.60 1.91
CA PRO A 38 3.79 -14.44 1.86
C PRO A 38 2.72 -13.91 2.83
N LYS A 39 1.45 -13.90 2.41
CA LYS A 39 0.31 -13.54 3.26
C LYS A 39 -0.23 -14.80 3.95
N ILE A 40 -0.07 -14.87 5.26
CA ILE A 40 -0.49 -15.98 6.12
C ILE A 40 -1.66 -15.50 6.99
N GLN A 41 -2.82 -16.14 6.84
CA GLN A 41 -4.03 -15.83 7.59
C GLN A 41 -3.76 -15.86 9.09
N SER A 42 -4.30 -14.88 9.82
CA SER A 42 -4.10 -14.68 11.27
C SER A 42 -2.70 -14.25 11.73
N LEU A 43 -1.71 -14.13 10.83
CA LEU A 43 -0.35 -13.72 11.18
C LEU A 43 0.00 -12.31 10.66
N ASN A 44 -0.16 -12.07 9.34
CA ASN A 44 0.34 -10.85 8.69
C ASN A 44 -0.59 -10.29 7.59
N VAL A 45 -1.85 -10.74 7.57
CA VAL A 45 -2.85 -10.27 6.58
C VAL A 45 -3.30 -8.84 6.89
N SER A 46 -3.48 -8.50 8.17
CA SER A 46 -3.85 -7.14 8.58
C SER A 46 -2.58 -6.29 8.74
N LYS A 47 -2.48 -5.20 7.97
CA LYS A 47 -1.34 -4.30 7.98
C LYS A 47 -1.76 -2.95 8.54
N GLN A 48 -1.91 -2.85 9.86
CA GLN A 48 -2.41 -1.63 10.52
C GLN A 48 -1.64 -0.36 10.11
N ALA A 49 -0.32 -0.46 9.96
CA ALA A 49 0.54 0.66 9.54
C ALA A 49 0.19 1.23 8.16
N THR A 50 -0.47 0.45 7.30
CA THR A 50 -0.96 0.90 5.98
C THR A 50 -2.22 1.73 6.10
N VAL A 51 -3.01 1.57 7.17
CA VAL A 51 -4.19 2.39 7.44
C VAL A 51 -3.75 3.79 7.90
N ASP A 52 -2.80 3.85 8.83
CA ASP A 52 -2.28 5.12 9.36
C ASP A 52 -1.53 5.95 8.30
N ASN A 53 -0.97 5.26 7.29
CA ASN A 53 -0.20 5.87 6.21
C ASN A 53 -0.82 5.61 4.83
N ALA A 54 -2.15 5.55 4.74
CA ALA A 54 -2.88 5.16 3.54
C ALA A 54 -2.41 5.90 2.28
N ARG A 55 -2.15 7.20 2.37
CA ARG A 55 -1.67 8.01 1.24
C ARG A 55 -0.31 7.54 0.70
N LEU A 56 0.66 7.31 1.58
CA LEU A 56 1.96 6.81 1.18
C LEU A 56 1.84 5.41 0.61
N TYR A 57 1.15 4.53 1.34
CA TYR A 57 1.05 3.13 0.97
C TYR A 57 0.32 2.95 -0.36
N LYS A 58 -0.85 3.59 -0.54
CA LYS A 58 -1.62 3.49 -1.78
C LYS A 58 -0.85 4.02 -2.99
N ALA A 59 -0.02 5.05 -2.83
CA ALA A 59 0.83 5.54 -3.90
C ALA A 59 1.89 4.51 -4.30
N VAL A 60 2.60 3.92 -3.33
CA VAL A 60 3.64 2.91 -3.60
C VAL A 60 3.03 1.61 -4.15
N ASP A 61 1.92 1.18 -3.59
CA ASP A 61 1.27 -0.09 -3.94
C ASP A 61 0.64 -0.04 -5.33
N LEU A 62 0.06 1.11 -5.70
CA LEU A 62 -0.53 1.34 -7.02
C LEU A 62 0.47 1.04 -8.15
N ILE A 63 1.72 1.51 -8.04
CA ILE A 63 2.76 1.29 -9.08
C ILE A 63 3.00 -0.21 -9.36
N ARG A 64 2.70 -1.08 -8.40
CA ARG A 64 2.98 -2.53 -8.49
C ARG A 64 1.75 -3.36 -8.86
N HIS A 65 0.56 -2.76 -8.86
CA HIS A 65 -0.70 -3.51 -8.97
C HIS A 65 -1.08 -3.85 -10.42
N ASN A 66 -0.67 -3.05 -11.40
CA ASN A 66 -1.07 -3.18 -12.82
C ASN A 66 -2.60 -3.31 -12.97
N ALA A 67 -3.34 -2.37 -12.38
CA ALA A 67 -4.79 -2.37 -12.32
C ALA A 67 -5.45 -2.08 -13.68
N GLN A 68 -6.41 -2.91 -14.08
CA GLN A 68 -7.33 -2.61 -15.19
C GLN A 68 -8.51 -1.74 -14.74
N THR A 69 -8.90 -1.88 -13.46
CA THR A 69 -9.93 -1.04 -12.83
C THR A 69 -9.42 -0.38 -11.57
N ILE A 70 -9.81 0.88 -11.35
CA ILE A 70 -9.59 1.59 -10.09
C ILE A 70 -10.91 2.01 -9.46
N LEU A 71 -11.06 1.70 -8.18
CA LEU A 71 -12.12 2.23 -7.32
C LEU A 71 -11.52 3.42 -6.55
N LEU A 72 -11.89 4.64 -6.91
CA LEU A 72 -11.32 5.86 -6.35
C LEU A 72 -12.36 6.60 -5.49
N GLY A 73 -11.98 7.04 -4.30
CA GLY A 73 -12.86 7.86 -3.46
C GLY A 73 -12.38 7.94 -2.02
N THR A 74 -13.30 8.25 -1.11
CA THR A 74 -13.02 8.33 0.33
C THR A 74 -13.02 6.94 1.01
N SER A 75 -13.01 6.90 2.35
CA SER A 75 -13.17 5.68 3.16
C SER A 75 -14.45 4.89 2.83
N ARG A 76 -15.47 5.54 2.25
CA ARG A 76 -16.70 4.88 1.79
C ARG A 76 -16.48 4.06 0.52
N VAL A 77 -15.59 4.45 -0.37
CA VAL A 77 -15.16 3.58 -1.49
C VAL A 77 -14.22 2.50 -0.97
N GLU A 78 -13.32 2.87 -0.04
CA GLU A 78 -12.37 1.94 0.56
C GLU A 78 -13.04 0.70 1.18
N THR A 79 -14.15 0.91 1.89
CA THR A 79 -14.85 -0.16 2.61
C THR A 79 -16.18 -0.58 1.95
N GLY A 80 -16.79 0.28 1.15
CA GLY A 80 -18.15 0.08 0.63
C GLY A 80 -18.22 -0.61 -0.73
N ILE A 81 -17.12 -0.71 -1.48
CA ILE A 81 -17.11 -1.37 -2.80
C ILE A 81 -16.15 -2.57 -2.77
N ASN A 82 -16.68 -3.75 -3.06
CA ASN A 82 -15.89 -4.99 -3.13
C ASN A 82 -15.15 -5.11 -4.47
N PRO A 83 -13.80 -5.11 -4.50
CA PRO A 83 -13.01 -5.27 -5.73
C PRO A 83 -13.20 -6.63 -6.41
N ASN A 84 -13.60 -7.65 -5.64
CA ASN A 84 -13.82 -9.01 -6.14
C ASN A 84 -15.30 -9.27 -6.52
N SER A 85 -16.11 -8.22 -6.65
CA SER A 85 -17.51 -8.33 -7.08
C SER A 85 -17.61 -9.01 -8.45
N SER A 86 -18.62 -9.87 -8.64
CA SER A 86 -18.90 -10.51 -9.93
C SER A 86 -19.21 -9.51 -11.04
N LEU A 87 -19.67 -8.31 -10.69
CA LEU A 87 -19.94 -7.23 -11.64
C LEU A 87 -18.67 -6.65 -12.28
N LEU A 88 -17.50 -6.89 -11.68
CA LEU A 88 -16.20 -6.39 -12.16
C LEU A 88 -15.34 -7.51 -12.75
N LYS A 89 -15.91 -8.69 -13.01
CA LYS A 89 -15.15 -9.88 -13.44
C LYS A 89 -14.41 -9.65 -14.76
N GLU A 90 -14.97 -8.87 -15.67
CA GLU A 90 -14.38 -8.56 -16.98
C GLU A 90 -13.32 -7.44 -16.91
N TYR A 91 -13.20 -6.76 -15.78
CA TYR A 91 -12.29 -5.62 -15.59
C TYR A 91 -11.26 -5.85 -14.47
N GLN A 92 -10.78 -7.09 -14.34
CA GLN A 92 -9.76 -7.47 -13.36
C GLN A 92 -8.34 -7.36 -13.96
N PRO A 93 -7.35 -6.87 -13.20
CA PRO A 93 -7.38 -6.72 -11.75
C PRO A 93 -7.96 -5.37 -11.29
N VAL A 94 -8.84 -5.42 -10.28
CA VAL A 94 -9.41 -4.23 -9.65
C VAL A 94 -8.54 -3.80 -8.47
N TYR A 95 -8.16 -2.53 -8.44
CA TYR A 95 -7.47 -1.91 -7.31
C TYR A 95 -8.39 -0.95 -6.55
N ASN A 96 -8.48 -1.13 -5.24
CA ASN A 96 -9.19 -0.19 -4.38
C ASN A 96 -8.26 0.97 -3.99
N LEU A 97 -8.40 2.10 -4.67
CA LEU A 97 -7.73 3.37 -4.38
C LEU A 97 -8.62 4.30 -3.54
N GLY A 98 -9.47 3.74 -2.67
CA GLY A 98 -10.13 4.48 -1.60
C GLY A 98 -9.12 4.99 -0.59
N ILE A 99 -9.20 6.28 -0.27
CA ILE A 99 -8.29 6.98 0.65
C ILE A 99 -9.15 7.67 1.74
N PRO A 100 -8.92 7.38 3.03
CA PRO A 100 -9.67 8.00 4.11
C PRO A 100 -9.70 9.52 4.02
N ALA A 101 -10.92 10.08 4.04
CA ALA A 101 -11.16 11.51 4.00
C ALA A 101 -10.47 12.26 2.83
N ALA A 102 -10.23 11.60 1.69
CA ALA A 102 -9.66 12.26 0.52
C ALA A 102 -10.59 13.33 -0.08
N SER A 103 -10.08 14.55 -0.26
CA SER A 103 -10.75 15.61 -1.00
C SER A 103 -10.79 15.33 -2.50
N LEU A 104 -11.61 16.08 -3.24
CA LEU A 104 -11.60 16.02 -4.71
C LEU A 104 -10.23 16.35 -5.28
N TYR A 105 -9.48 17.26 -4.66
CA TYR A 105 -8.11 17.57 -5.04
C TYR A 105 -7.19 16.36 -4.90
N GLU A 106 -7.19 15.69 -3.74
CA GLU A 106 -6.39 14.48 -3.55
C GLU A 106 -6.80 13.39 -4.55
N GLN A 107 -8.10 13.14 -4.69
CA GLN A 107 -8.63 12.14 -5.63
C GLN A 107 -8.16 12.42 -7.06
N ARG A 108 -8.21 13.68 -7.52
CA ARG A 108 -7.67 14.08 -8.83
C ARG A 108 -6.18 13.76 -8.97
N ARG A 109 -5.37 14.11 -7.97
CA ARG A 109 -3.91 13.84 -8.02
C ARG A 109 -3.60 12.35 -8.04
N TYR A 110 -4.36 11.54 -7.29
CA TYR A 110 -4.23 10.08 -7.32
C TYR A 110 -4.72 9.47 -8.64
N LEU A 111 -5.76 10.05 -9.25
CA LEU A 111 -6.23 9.65 -10.58
C LEU A 111 -5.18 9.92 -11.66
N GLU A 112 -4.61 11.13 -11.69
CA GLU A 112 -3.54 11.48 -12.62
C GLU A 112 -2.33 10.55 -12.44
N TYR A 113 -1.97 10.28 -11.18
CA TYR A 113 -0.90 9.37 -10.85
C TYR A 113 -1.20 7.93 -11.29
N ALA A 114 -2.44 7.47 -11.15
CA ALA A 114 -2.88 6.17 -11.64
C ALA A 114 -2.80 6.06 -13.16
N ILE A 115 -3.35 7.04 -13.88
CA ILE A 115 -3.31 7.08 -15.34
C ILE A 115 -1.86 7.02 -15.85
N ALA A 116 -0.93 7.66 -15.16
CA ALA A 116 0.49 7.64 -15.53
C ALA A 116 1.20 6.29 -15.30
N HIS A 117 0.72 5.44 -14.38
CA HIS A 117 1.44 4.23 -13.96
C HIS A 117 0.69 2.92 -14.27
N GLN A 118 -0.61 2.96 -14.56
CA GLN A 118 -1.40 1.79 -14.90
C GLN A 118 -1.63 1.75 -16.42
N GLN A 119 -0.78 1.01 -17.13
CA GLN A 119 -0.80 0.97 -18.60
C GLN A 119 -2.08 0.34 -19.17
N GLU A 120 -2.68 -0.60 -18.43
CA GLU A 120 -3.88 -1.34 -18.82
C GLU A 120 -5.16 -0.76 -18.19
N LEU A 121 -5.11 0.47 -17.65
CA LEU A 121 -6.28 1.07 -16.99
C LEU A 121 -7.39 1.36 -18.01
N GLU A 122 -8.53 0.69 -17.83
CA GLU A 122 -9.71 0.82 -18.70
C GLU A 122 -10.90 1.45 -17.98
N LEU A 123 -11.04 1.21 -16.67
CA LEU A 123 -12.21 1.65 -15.90
C LEU A 123 -11.80 2.36 -14.60
N VAL A 124 -12.42 3.52 -14.36
CA VAL A 124 -12.34 4.21 -13.07
C VAL A 124 -13.74 4.42 -12.52
N ILE A 125 -14.01 3.83 -11.36
CA ILE A 125 -15.25 4.06 -10.59
C ILE A 125 -14.94 5.11 -9.53
N LEU A 126 -15.44 6.33 -9.74
CA LEU A 126 -15.23 7.47 -8.86
C LEU A 126 -16.39 7.63 -7.87
N GLY A 127 -16.12 7.42 -6.58
CA GLY A 127 -17.06 7.69 -5.51
C GLY A 127 -16.96 9.14 -5.03
N ILE A 128 -17.96 9.94 -5.39
CA ILE A 128 -18.13 11.32 -4.93
C ILE A 128 -19.15 11.35 -3.80
N ASP A 129 -18.91 12.22 -2.83
CA ASP A 129 -19.69 12.27 -1.61
C ASP A 129 -19.65 13.59 -0.87
N LEU A 130 -20.51 13.73 0.16
CA LEU A 130 -20.65 14.96 0.91
C LEU A 130 -19.32 15.46 1.51
N TRP A 131 -18.43 14.57 1.97
CA TRP A 131 -17.12 15.00 2.49
C TRP A 131 -16.26 15.62 1.40
N SER A 132 -16.09 14.91 0.27
CA SER A 132 -15.29 15.35 -0.87
C SER A 132 -15.83 16.66 -1.49
N ILE A 133 -17.15 16.83 -1.49
CA ILE A 133 -17.83 18.03 -2.01
C ILE A 133 -17.65 19.23 -1.07
N THR A 134 -17.79 19.02 0.24
CA THR A 134 -17.68 20.11 1.24
C THR A 134 -16.23 20.52 1.51
N HIS A 135 -15.26 19.64 1.22
CA HIS A 135 -13.84 19.88 1.44
C HIS A 135 -13.01 19.64 0.16
N PRO A 136 -13.32 20.30 -0.97
CA PRO A 136 -12.80 19.91 -2.28
C PRO A 136 -11.28 20.10 -2.42
N PHE A 137 -10.68 21.00 -1.65
CA PHE A 137 -9.24 21.31 -1.70
C PHE A 137 -8.49 20.97 -0.41
N LYS A 138 -9.17 20.44 0.61
CA LYS A 138 -8.52 20.12 1.89
C LYS A 138 -7.60 18.93 1.70
N THR A 139 -6.30 19.13 1.88
CA THR A 139 -5.35 18.05 1.98
C THR A 139 -5.27 17.59 3.43
N MET A 140 -5.17 16.29 3.63
CA MET A 140 -5.04 15.66 4.94
C MET A 140 -3.58 15.32 5.22
N GLU A 141 -3.29 15.03 6.49
CA GLU A 141 -1.96 14.58 6.90
C GLU A 141 -1.50 13.35 6.09
N GLY A 142 -0.20 13.35 5.77
CA GLY A 142 0.42 12.33 4.92
C GLY A 142 0.27 12.56 3.41
N PHE A 143 -0.54 13.53 2.97
CA PHE A 143 -0.59 13.93 1.56
C PHE A 143 0.70 14.66 1.15
N SER A 144 1.23 14.29 0.00
CA SER A 144 2.37 14.97 -0.61
C SER A 144 2.24 14.90 -2.11
N GLU A 145 2.10 16.06 -2.75
CA GLU A 145 2.00 16.12 -4.21
C GLU A 145 3.31 15.70 -4.89
N ALA A 146 4.46 15.96 -4.25
CA ALA A 146 5.76 15.53 -4.74
C ALA A 146 5.86 14.01 -4.92
N ARG A 147 5.16 13.23 -4.08
CA ARG A 147 5.07 11.77 -4.19
C ARG A 147 4.34 11.31 -5.45
N LEU A 148 3.40 12.13 -5.93
CA LEU A 148 2.52 11.82 -7.05
C LEU A 148 2.98 12.49 -8.37
N LYS A 149 4.17 13.09 -8.38
CA LYS A 149 4.76 13.59 -9.62
C LYS A 149 5.26 12.38 -10.42
N SER A 150 4.64 12.11 -11.57
CA SER A 150 5.25 11.24 -12.59
C SER A 150 6.50 11.93 -13.12
N LYS A 151 7.60 11.19 -13.26
CA LYS A 151 8.75 11.64 -14.05
C LYS A 151 8.43 11.60 -15.53
#